data_AF-A0A809SI34-F1
#
_entry.id   AF-A0A809SI34-F1
#
_cell.length_a   1.000
_cell.length_b   1.000
_cell.length_c   1.000
_cell.angle_alpha   90.00
_cell.angle_beta   90.00
_cell.angle_gamma   90.00
#
_symmetry.space_group_name_H-M   'P 1'
#
loop_
_entity.id
_entity.type
_entity.pdbx_description
1 polymer ?
#
loop_
_entity_poly.entity_id
_entity_poly.type
_entity_poly.pdbx_seq_one_letter_code
_entity_poly.pdbx_strand_id
1 'polypeptide(L)'
;MIMNNRRQHRGFTLIEMIVVITITGIIAAVVATFIRAPIQGYLDSANRAALTDVADTAVRRIGRDLHLALPNSVRITSAGGITYLEFLLTSGGGRYRIDTPGNPLDFTTADTSFDVLGPPVSMTAGAQNLLAIYNLGISGANAYNGDNTSAISAAGNTVTFAYKLFPFDSPSHRFQIIQYPVTYACDTTAGTLTRYWNYPININQPTSFTGGSSALLAKNVSLCSFSYDQQVITQRAGLVAISLQLTQNGESVNLYDEVHVSNAP
;
A
#
# COMPACT_ATOMS: atom_id res chain seq x y z
N MET A 1 -52.15 -16.76 73.65
CA MET A 1 -51.04 -15.97 74.23
C MET A 1 -50.00 -15.76 73.14
N ILE A 2 -50.04 -14.63 72.44
CA ILE A 2 -49.07 -14.29 71.37
C ILE A 2 -48.36 -13.01 71.84
N MET A 3 -47.09 -13.14 72.21
CA MET A 3 -46.25 -12.02 72.65
C MET A 3 -45.89 -11.16 71.43
N ASN A 4 -46.40 -9.93 71.41
CA ASN A 4 -46.09 -8.95 70.38
C ASN A 4 -44.73 -8.30 70.72
N ASN A 5 -43.67 -8.75 70.04
CA ASN A 5 -42.31 -8.26 70.26
C ASN A 5 -42.15 -6.88 69.58
N ARG A 6 -42.35 -5.79 70.33
CA ARG A 6 -42.11 -4.42 69.84
C ARG A 6 -40.62 -4.22 69.62
N ARG A 7 -40.16 -4.37 68.38
CA ARG A 7 -38.84 -3.92 67.94
C ARG A 7 -38.75 -2.41 68.17
N GLN A 8 -37.91 -1.99 69.12
CA GLN A 8 -37.55 -0.57 69.26
C GLN A 8 -36.72 -0.17 68.03
N HIS A 9 -37.26 0.74 67.23
CA HIS A 9 -36.48 1.43 66.20
C HIS A 9 -35.47 2.33 66.92
N ARG A 10 -34.20 1.93 66.92
CA ARG A 10 -33.09 2.80 67.32
C ARG A 10 -32.90 3.86 66.23
N GLY A 11 -33.13 5.13 66.57
CA GLY A 11 -32.83 6.25 65.68
C GLY A 11 -31.34 6.54 65.64
N PHE A 12 -30.85 7.00 64.49
CA PHE A 12 -29.46 7.42 64.28
C PHE A 12 -29.21 8.80 64.89
N THR A 13 -27.99 9.05 65.38
CA THR A 13 -27.62 10.37 65.93
C THR A 13 -27.17 11.32 64.82
N LEU A 14 -27.29 12.64 65.04
CA LEU A 14 -26.83 13.65 64.08
C LEU A 14 -25.32 13.55 63.83
N ILE A 15 -24.54 13.21 64.86
CA ILE A 15 -23.10 12.96 64.76
C ILE A 15 -22.81 11.74 63.87
N GLU A 16 -23.58 10.67 64.01
CA GLU A 16 -23.43 9.46 63.20
C GLU A 16 -23.67 9.75 61.71
N MET A 17 -24.68 10.55 61.38
CA MET A 17 -24.92 10.99 60.00
C MET A 17 -23.79 11.88 59.44
N ILE A 18 -23.26 12.82 60.24
CA ILE A 18 -22.14 13.67 59.80
C ILE A 18 -20.88 12.83 59.52
N VAL A 19 -20.56 11.89 60.40
CA VAL A 19 -19.38 11.02 60.24
C VAL A 19 -19.54 10.13 59.01
N VAL A 20 -20.73 9.59 58.75
CA VAL A 20 -20.99 8.77 57.56
C VAL A 20 -20.83 9.59 56.28
N ILE A 21 -21.42 10.79 56.19
CA ILE A 21 -21.34 11.62 54.97
C ILE A 21 -19.90 12.09 54.70
N THR A 22 -19.16 12.46 55.74
CA THR A 22 -17.76 12.89 55.59
C THR A 22 -16.86 11.73 55.14
N ILE A 23 -16.97 10.55 55.77
CA ILE A 23 -16.17 9.36 55.39
C ILE A 23 -16.52 8.90 53.98
N THR A 24 -17.81 8.83 53.63
CA THR A 24 -18.23 8.45 52.26
C THR A 24 -17.75 9.44 51.21
N GLY A 25 -17.76 10.75 51.50
CA GLY A 25 -17.19 11.76 50.62
C GLY A 25 -15.70 11.57 50.36
N ILE A 26 -14.91 11.30 51.41
CA ILE A 26 -13.47 11.04 51.30
C ILE A 26 -13.21 9.75 50.49
N ILE A 27 -13.92 8.67 50.80
CA ILE A 27 -13.76 7.39 50.09
C ILE A 27 -14.15 7.54 48.62
N ALA A 28 -15.26 8.21 48.32
CA ALA A 28 -15.71 8.43 46.94
C ALA A 28 -14.68 9.22 46.13
N ALA A 29 -14.07 10.26 46.72
CA ALA A 29 -13.01 11.03 46.07
C ALA A 29 -11.77 10.18 45.78
N VAL A 30 -11.35 9.34 46.73
CA VAL A 30 -10.22 8.41 46.56
C VAL A 30 -10.52 7.36 45.49
N VAL A 31 -11.70 6.75 45.51
CA VAL A 31 -12.08 5.73 44.51
C VAL A 31 -12.16 6.33 43.11
N ALA A 32 -12.67 7.56 42.96
CA ALA A 32 -12.76 8.24 41.67
C ALA A 32 -11.39 8.43 40.99
N THR A 33 -10.33 8.75 41.74
CA THR A 33 -8.98 8.90 41.18
C THR A 33 -8.37 7.54 40.81
N PHE A 34 -8.61 6.51 41.62
CA PHE A 34 -8.11 5.15 41.35
C PHE A 34 -8.79 4.46 40.16
N ILE A 35 -10.05 4.77 39.86
CA ILE A 35 -10.76 4.18 38.70
C ILE A 35 -10.36 4.86 37.38
N ARG A 36 -10.03 6.15 37.41
CA ARG A 36 -9.74 6.92 36.19
C ARG A 36 -8.48 6.42 35.46
N ALA A 37 -7.41 6.14 36.21
CA ALA A 37 -6.13 5.75 35.61
C ALA A 37 -6.18 4.39 34.85
N PRO A 38 -6.77 3.31 35.41
CA PRO A 38 -6.95 2.05 34.69
C PRO A 38 -7.84 2.17 33.45
N ILE A 39 -8.92 2.95 33.51
CA ILE A 39 -9.79 3.17 32.35
C ILE A 39 -9.04 3.93 31.25
N GLN A 40 -8.33 5.00 31.61
CA GLN A 40 -7.53 5.76 30.64
C GLN A 40 -6.46 4.88 30.01
N GLY A 41 -5.73 4.10 30.80
CA GLY A 41 -4.71 3.18 30.29
C GLY A 41 -5.29 2.11 29.35
N TYR A 42 -6.49 1.60 29.64
CA TYR A 42 -7.20 0.69 28.74
C TYR A 42 -7.56 1.37 27.40
N LEU A 43 -8.10 2.60 27.46
CA LEU A 43 -8.45 3.36 26.25
C LEU A 43 -7.22 3.70 25.41
N ASP A 44 -6.12 4.13 26.03
CA ASP A 44 -4.87 4.45 25.35
C ASP A 44 -4.28 3.20 24.67
N SER A 45 -4.31 2.05 25.36
CA SER A 45 -3.88 0.76 24.81
C SER A 45 -4.75 0.32 23.62
N ALA A 46 -6.08 0.47 23.71
CA ALA A 46 -6.99 0.16 22.62
C ALA A 46 -6.77 1.07 21.41
N ASN A 47 -6.57 2.37 21.63
CA ASN A 47 -6.28 3.34 20.56
C ASN A 47 -4.96 3.02 19.86
N ARG A 48 -3.89 2.75 20.61
CA ARG A 48 -2.59 2.36 20.05
C ARG A 48 -2.69 1.09 19.21
N ALA A 49 -3.42 0.08 19.70
CA ALA A 49 -3.63 -1.16 18.96
C ALA A 49 -4.34 -0.91 17.62
N ALA A 50 -5.40 -0.11 17.62
CA ALA A 50 -6.14 0.24 16.40
C ALA A 50 -5.28 1.03 15.39
N LEU A 51 -4.51 2.02 15.86
CA LEU A 51 -3.59 2.78 14.99
C LEU A 51 -2.50 1.88 14.39
N THR A 52 -1.96 0.95 15.19
CA THR A 52 -0.93 0.01 14.73
C THR A 52 -1.47 -0.93 13.66
N ASP A 53 -2.67 -1.48 13.85
CA ASP A 53 -3.31 -2.39 12.89
C ASP A 53 -3.60 -1.71 11.53
N VAL A 54 -4.08 -0.46 11.57
CA VAL A 54 -4.29 0.34 10.35
C VAL A 54 -2.97 0.62 9.64
N ALA A 55 -1.93 1.03 10.36
CA ALA A 55 -0.62 1.32 9.78
C ALA A 55 0.00 0.06 9.14
N ASP A 56 0.00 -1.07 9.85
CA ASP A 56 0.54 -2.35 9.40
C ASP A 56 -0.23 -2.88 8.18
N THR A 57 -1.56 -2.82 8.20
CA THR A 57 -2.39 -3.23 7.06
C THR A 57 -2.11 -2.38 5.82
N ALA A 58 -2.00 -1.05 5.99
CA ALA A 58 -1.72 -0.13 4.89
C ALA A 58 -0.34 -0.37 4.28
N VAL A 59 0.70 -0.48 5.11
CA VAL A 59 2.08 -0.70 4.65
C VAL A 59 2.26 -2.08 4.02
N ARG A 60 1.70 -3.15 4.61
CA ARG A 60 1.72 -4.48 3.99
C ARG A 60 0.97 -4.51 2.65
N ARG A 61 -0.09 -3.72 2.50
CA ARG A 61 -0.77 -3.58 1.20
C ARG A 61 0.14 -2.91 0.17
N ILE A 62 0.87 -1.86 0.54
CA ILE A 62 1.86 -1.23 -0.35
C ILE A 62 2.93 -2.23 -0.74
N GLY A 63 3.50 -2.96 0.22
CA GLY A 63 4.55 -3.95 -0.04
C GLY A 63 4.11 -5.06 -1.00
N ARG A 64 2.89 -5.59 -0.84
CA ARG A 64 2.34 -6.59 -1.76
C ARG A 64 2.19 -6.08 -3.19
N ASP A 65 1.72 -4.83 -3.36
CA ASP A 65 1.57 -4.27 -4.70
C ASP A 65 2.96 -3.94 -5.32
N LEU A 66 3.92 -3.48 -4.52
CA LEU A 66 5.30 -3.20 -4.94
C LEU A 66 6.06 -4.45 -5.41
N HIS A 67 5.81 -5.63 -4.82
CA HIS A 67 6.38 -6.88 -5.32
C HIS A 67 5.93 -7.24 -6.74
N LEU A 68 4.83 -6.66 -7.21
CA LEU A 68 4.32 -6.81 -8.57
C LEU A 68 4.67 -5.62 -9.47
N ALA A 69 5.49 -4.68 -9.00
CA ALA A 69 5.93 -3.56 -9.81
C ALA A 69 6.79 -4.03 -10.98
N LEU A 70 6.60 -3.41 -12.15
CA LEU A 70 7.48 -3.59 -13.28
C LEU A 70 8.89 -3.12 -12.88
N PRO A 71 9.94 -3.90 -13.21
CA PRO A 71 11.33 -3.50 -12.98
C PRO A 71 11.59 -2.08 -13.44
N ASN A 72 12.27 -1.27 -12.62
CA ASN A 72 12.63 0.13 -12.92
C ASN A 72 11.44 1.06 -13.24
N SER A 73 10.24 0.75 -12.76
CA SER A 73 9.05 1.62 -12.95
C SER A 73 8.64 2.43 -11.72
N VAL A 74 9.23 2.16 -10.55
CA VAL A 74 8.93 2.89 -9.32
C VAL A 74 9.43 4.32 -9.45
N ARG A 75 8.56 5.28 -9.14
CA ARG A 75 8.88 6.71 -9.11
C ARG A 75 8.14 7.42 -7.99
N ILE A 76 8.75 8.48 -7.49
CA ILE A 76 8.22 9.28 -6.39
C ILE A 76 8.23 10.75 -6.81
N THR A 77 7.12 11.45 -6.54
CA THR A 77 6.98 12.89 -6.73
C THR A 77 6.28 13.48 -5.51
N SER A 78 6.65 14.69 -5.11
CA SER A 78 5.94 15.44 -4.07
C SER A 78 5.39 16.74 -4.64
N ALA A 79 4.11 17.01 -4.39
CA ALA A 79 3.44 18.24 -4.82
C ALA A 79 2.34 18.63 -3.84
N GLY A 80 2.25 19.92 -3.49
CA GLY A 80 1.16 20.45 -2.65
C GLY A 80 1.09 19.85 -1.23
N GLY A 81 2.23 19.39 -0.68
CA GLY A 81 2.26 18.71 0.63
C GLY A 81 1.89 17.23 0.57
N ILE A 82 1.69 16.67 -0.63
CA ILE A 82 1.34 15.27 -0.86
C ILE A 82 2.54 14.58 -1.50
N THR A 83 2.91 13.39 -1.00
CA THR A 83 3.94 12.54 -1.61
C THR A 83 3.27 11.37 -2.30
N TYR A 84 3.62 11.15 -3.57
CA TYR A 84 3.05 10.14 -4.44
C TYR A 84 4.10 9.08 -4.75
N LEU A 85 3.84 7.82 -4.42
CA LEU A 85 4.60 6.66 -4.86
C LEU A 85 3.83 5.98 -5.99
N GLU A 86 4.40 5.93 -7.18
CA GLU A 86 3.79 5.29 -8.35
C GLU A 86 4.67 4.19 -8.93
N PHE A 87 4.04 3.16 -9.48
CA PHE A 87 4.69 2.12 -10.29
C PHE A 87 3.71 1.52 -11.29
N LEU A 88 4.26 0.85 -12.30
CA LEU A 88 3.47 0.08 -13.25
C LEU A 88 3.23 -1.32 -12.70
N LEU A 89 1.97 -1.70 -12.50
CA LEU A 89 1.63 -3.02 -11.97
C LEU A 89 1.76 -4.08 -13.05
N THR A 90 2.33 -5.24 -12.74
CA THR A 90 2.37 -6.39 -13.64
C THR A 90 1.30 -7.42 -13.29
N SER A 91 0.72 -8.08 -14.30
CA SER A 91 -0.17 -9.25 -14.11
C SER A 91 0.56 -10.58 -14.28
N GLY A 92 1.72 -10.56 -14.92
CA GLY A 92 2.51 -11.74 -15.24
C GLY A 92 3.63 -11.41 -16.21
N GLY A 93 4.20 -12.45 -16.79
CA GLY A 93 5.31 -12.38 -17.70
C GLY A 93 5.84 -13.77 -18.01
N GLY A 94 6.89 -13.83 -18.83
CA GLY A 94 7.46 -15.11 -19.24
C GLY A 94 8.76 -14.91 -19.99
N ARG A 95 9.16 -15.94 -20.71
CA ARG A 95 10.29 -15.87 -21.65
C ARG A 95 9.77 -15.97 -23.07
N TYR A 96 10.26 -15.12 -23.97
CA TYR A 96 9.98 -15.28 -25.40
C TYR A 96 10.97 -16.25 -26.02
N ARG A 97 10.55 -16.88 -27.10
CA ARG A 97 11.38 -17.76 -27.91
C ARG A 97 12.44 -16.94 -28.68
N ILE A 98 13.61 -17.55 -28.84
CA ILE A 98 14.74 -16.98 -29.61
C ILE A 98 15.19 -17.88 -30.76
N ASP A 99 14.93 -19.18 -30.68
CA ASP A 99 15.36 -20.17 -31.67
C ASP A 99 14.18 -20.86 -32.34
N THR A 100 14.44 -21.47 -33.49
CA THR A 100 13.49 -22.35 -34.19
C THR A 100 13.63 -23.80 -33.71
N PRO A 101 12.57 -24.65 -33.80
CA PRO A 101 11.26 -24.39 -34.38
C PRO A 101 10.34 -23.51 -33.49
N GLY A 102 9.45 -22.75 -34.14
CA GLY A 102 8.52 -21.81 -33.50
C GLY A 102 8.74 -20.38 -33.97
N ASN A 103 8.03 -19.43 -33.36
CA ASN A 103 8.12 -18.01 -33.68
C ASN A 103 8.99 -17.25 -32.65
N PRO A 104 10.28 -16.98 -32.96
CA PRO A 104 11.11 -16.14 -32.12
C PRO A 104 10.75 -14.66 -32.28
N LEU A 105 10.98 -13.86 -31.24
CA LEU A 105 10.79 -12.41 -31.32
C LEU A 105 11.94 -11.77 -32.10
N ASP A 106 11.62 -10.98 -33.13
CA ASP A 106 12.60 -10.21 -33.90
C ASP A 106 12.89 -8.83 -33.26
N PHE A 107 14.17 -8.49 -33.18
CA PHE A 107 14.69 -7.19 -32.69
C PHE A 107 15.40 -6.38 -33.80
N THR A 108 15.37 -6.86 -35.04
CA THR A 108 15.96 -6.21 -36.22
C THR A 108 14.89 -5.59 -37.12
N THR A 109 13.70 -6.18 -37.13
CA THR A 109 12.52 -5.65 -37.80
C THR A 109 11.34 -5.61 -36.82
N ALA A 110 10.35 -4.78 -37.12
CA ALA A 110 9.18 -4.70 -36.27
C ALA A 110 8.32 -5.95 -36.42
N ASP A 111 7.87 -6.46 -35.28
CA ASP A 111 7.17 -7.72 -35.15
C ASP A 111 5.75 -7.49 -34.60
N THR A 112 4.93 -8.54 -34.64
CA THR A 112 3.55 -8.55 -34.14
C THR A 112 3.26 -9.74 -33.23
N SER A 113 4.15 -10.74 -33.16
CA SER A 113 3.93 -11.87 -32.25
C SER A 113 5.19 -12.63 -31.93
N PHE A 114 5.20 -13.35 -30.82
CA PHE A 114 6.22 -14.35 -30.50
C PHE A 114 5.59 -15.51 -29.72
N ASP A 115 6.29 -16.65 -29.70
CA ASP A 115 5.89 -17.77 -28.85
C ASP A 115 6.52 -17.71 -27.46
N VAL A 116 5.74 -18.10 -26.46
CA VAL A 116 6.15 -18.16 -25.05
C VAL A 116 6.92 -19.45 -24.78
N LEU A 117 8.08 -19.34 -24.14
CA LEU A 117 8.81 -20.44 -23.53
C LEU A 117 8.32 -20.67 -22.11
N GLY A 118 7.38 -21.60 -21.96
CA GLY A 118 6.82 -22.00 -20.67
C GLY A 118 5.29 -22.14 -20.71
N PRO A 119 4.63 -22.01 -19.55
CA PRO A 119 3.17 -21.99 -19.46
C PRO A 119 2.55 -20.86 -20.31
N PRO A 120 1.33 -21.05 -20.82
CA PRO A 120 0.63 -20.00 -21.55
C PRO A 120 0.39 -18.79 -20.64
N VAL A 121 0.50 -17.59 -21.20
CA VAL A 121 0.19 -16.34 -20.50
C VAL A 121 -1.26 -15.93 -20.76
N SER A 122 -1.83 -15.15 -19.85
CA SER A 122 -3.22 -14.70 -19.92
C SER A 122 -3.31 -13.19 -19.79
N MET A 123 -4.35 -12.60 -20.39
CA MET A 123 -4.70 -11.21 -20.21
C MET A 123 -5.61 -11.04 -19.00
N THR A 124 -5.53 -9.89 -18.34
CA THR A 124 -6.43 -9.52 -17.25
C THR A 124 -7.61 -8.73 -17.81
N ALA A 125 -8.83 -9.24 -17.64
CA ALA A 125 -10.04 -8.59 -18.12
C ALA A 125 -10.26 -7.23 -17.43
N GLY A 126 -10.60 -6.20 -18.22
CA GLY A 126 -10.81 -4.84 -17.71
C GLY A 126 -9.52 -4.10 -17.28
N ALA A 127 -8.35 -4.73 -17.40
CA ALA A 127 -7.07 -4.08 -17.20
C ALA A 127 -6.46 -3.64 -18.54
N GLN A 128 -5.51 -2.72 -18.46
CA GLN A 128 -4.55 -2.53 -19.53
C GLN A 128 -3.71 -3.81 -19.70
N ASN A 129 -3.45 -4.22 -20.94
CA ASN A 129 -2.62 -5.39 -21.22
C ASN A 129 -1.53 -4.96 -22.19
N LEU A 130 -0.47 -4.37 -21.66
CA LEU A 130 0.70 -3.97 -22.44
C LEU A 130 1.82 -4.99 -22.23
N LEU A 131 2.38 -5.46 -23.34
CA LEU A 131 3.66 -6.16 -23.36
C LEU A 131 4.76 -5.14 -23.05
N ALA A 132 5.67 -5.47 -22.13
CA ALA A 132 6.93 -4.77 -21.91
C ALA A 132 8.10 -5.73 -22.10
N ILE A 133 9.15 -5.21 -22.73
CA ILE A 133 10.41 -5.94 -22.90
C ILE A 133 11.54 -5.08 -22.38
N TYR A 134 12.34 -5.64 -21.48
CA TYR A 134 13.57 -5.03 -20.98
C TYR A 134 13.43 -3.59 -20.48
N ASN A 135 12.53 -3.35 -19.51
CA ASN A 135 12.34 -2.00 -18.94
C ASN A 135 13.51 -1.59 -18.03
N LEU A 136 14.28 -0.61 -18.51
CA LEU A 136 15.45 -0.06 -17.81
C LEU A 136 15.15 1.27 -17.11
N GLY A 137 14.03 1.91 -17.43
CA GLY A 137 13.67 3.22 -16.87
C GLY A 137 14.52 4.38 -17.43
N ILE A 138 15.19 4.17 -18.56
CA ILE A 138 16.01 5.16 -19.27
C ILE A 138 15.42 5.48 -20.65
N SER A 139 15.81 6.60 -21.25
CA SER A 139 15.38 6.96 -22.61
C SER A 139 15.68 5.83 -23.60
N GLY A 140 14.68 5.45 -24.40
CA GLY A 140 14.77 4.34 -25.35
C GLY A 140 14.45 2.97 -24.74
N ALA A 141 14.24 2.86 -23.43
CA ALA A 141 13.85 1.63 -22.73
C ALA A 141 12.98 1.93 -21.49
N ASN A 142 12.06 2.89 -21.62
CA ASN A 142 11.15 3.33 -20.57
C ASN A 142 9.68 3.08 -20.94
N ALA A 143 9.02 2.25 -20.14
CA ALA A 143 7.62 1.89 -20.32
C ALA A 143 6.65 3.07 -20.15
N TYR A 144 6.99 4.10 -19.35
CA TYR A 144 6.18 5.31 -19.26
C TYR A 144 6.18 6.14 -20.56
N ASN A 145 7.25 6.03 -21.36
CA ASN A 145 7.37 6.69 -22.65
C ASN A 145 6.80 5.85 -23.80
N GLY A 146 6.48 4.58 -23.54
CA GLY A 146 6.07 3.63 -24.57
C GLY A 146 7.22 3.12 -25.44
N ASP A 147 8.48 3.36 -25.05
CA ASP A 147 9.68 3.03 -25.83
C ASP A 147 9.76 1.52 -26.11
N ASN A 148 9.47 0.72 -25.09
CA ASN A 148 9.63 -0.73 -25.06
C ASN A 148 8.33 -1.46 -24.70
N THR A 149 7.19 -0.84 -24.99
CA THR A 149 5.86 -1.44 -24.76
C THR A 149 5.02 -1.54 -26.02
N SER A 150 4.14 -2.53 -26.08
CA SER A 150 3.10 -2.64 -27.12
C SER A 150 1.81 -3.25 -26.59
N ALA A 151 0.66 -2.89 -27.16
CA ALA A 151 -0.64 -3.40 -26.75
C ALA A 151 -0.84 -4.85 -27.19
N ILE A 152 -1.24 -5.73 -26.26
CA ILE A 152 -1.51 -7.14 -26.52
C ILE A 152 -2.93 -7.28 -27.08
N SER A 153 -3.07 -8.01 -28.19
CA SER A 153 -4.35 -8.34 -28.82
C SER A 153 -4.77 -9.80 -28.57
N ALA A 154 -3.82 -10.70 -28.34
CA ALA A 154 -4.07 -12.08 -27.96
C ALA A 154 -2.92 -12.63 -27.09
N ALA A 155 -3.25 -13.52 -26.16
CA ALA A 155 -2.29 -14.16 -25.26
C ALA A 155 -2.60 -15.65 -25.10
N GLY A 156 -1.55 -16.44 -24.88
CA GLY A 156 -1.61 -17.88 -24.71
C GLY A 156 -0.20 -18.46 -24.81
N ASN A 157 -0.03 -19.50 -25.61
CA ASN A 157 1.29 -19.99 -26.01
C ASN A 157 2.00 -19.05 -27.00
N THR A 158 1.22 -18.21 -27.68
CA THR A 158 1.72 -17.15 -28.57
C THR A 158 1.13 -15.84 -28.06
N VAL A 159 1.97 -14.81 -27.94
CA VAL A 159 1.53 -13.46 -27.62
C VAL A 159 1.48 -12.68 -28.92
N THR A 160 0.33 -12.09 -29.23
CA THR A 160 0.15 -11.19 -30.36
C THR A 160 -0.03 -9.77 -29.84
N PHE A 161 0.65 -8.81 -30.46
CA PHE A 161 0.69 -7.42 -30.04
C PHE A 161 0.68 -6.48 -31.25
N ALA A 162 0.41 -5.20 -31.00
CA ALA A 162 0.46 -4.18 -32.04
C ALA A 162 1.88 -4.04 -32.60
N TYR A 163 1.99 -3.84 -33.91
CA TYR A 163 3.27 -3.75 -34.64
C TYR A 163 4.31 -2.89 -33.91
N LYS A 164 5.45 -3.49 -33.52
CA LYS A 164 6.48 -2.83 -32.72
C LYS A 164 7.86 -3.42 -33.01
N LEU A 165 8.84 -2.55 -33.22
CA LEU A 165 10.26 -2.89 -33.08
C LEU A 165 10.65 -2.60 -31.63
N PHE A 166 10.95 -3.65 -30.87
CA PHE A 166 11.49 -3.47 -29.53
C PHE A 166 12.95 -3.03 -29.59
N PRO A 167 13.37 -2.07 -28.76
CA PRO A 167 14.68 -1.44 -28.89
C PRO A 167 15.82 -2.37 -28.48
N PHE A 168 15.58 -3.27 -27.53
CA PHE A 168 16.63 -4.11 -26.93
C PHE A 168 16.07 -5.48 -26.53
N ASP A 169 16.87 -6.52 -26.77
CA ASP A 169 16.67 -7.87 -26.27
C ASP A 169 16.99 -7.94 -24.76
N SER A 170 16.08 -8.51 -23.96
CA SER A 170 16.35 -8.81 -22.55
C SER A 170 17.44 -9.89 -22.45
N PRO A 171 18.49 -9.73 -21.63
CA PRO A 171 19.58 -10.70 -21.49
C PRO A 171 19.12 -12.11 -21.05
N SER A 172 17.94 -12.24 -20.48
CA SER A 172 17.35 -13.53 -20.11
C SER A 172 16.11 -13.89 -20.92
N HIS A 173 15.86 -13.12 -21.99
CA HIS A 173 14.75 -13.20 -22.93
C HIS A 173 13.40 -13.13 -22.25
N ARG A 174 13.25 -12.19 -21.32
CA ARG A 174 12.04 -12.00 -20.51
C ARG A 174 11.15 -10.90 -21.05
N PHE A 175 9.85 -11.09 -20.83
CA PHE A 175 8.84 -10.06 -21.02
C PHE A 175 7.90 -10.00 -19.80
N GLN A 176 7.23 -8.87 -19.63
CA GLN A 176 6.21 -8.64 -18.61
C GLN A 176 4.91 -8.16 -19.26
N ILE A 177 3.78 -8.39 -18.57
CA ILE A 177 2.47 -7.86 -18.94
C ILE A 177 2.10 -6.79 -17.92
N ILE A 178 2.10 -5.53 -18.36
CA ILE A 178 1.77 -4.34 -17.58
C ILE A 178 0.26 -4.09 -17.62
N GLN A 179 -0.29 -3.79 -16.45
CA GLN A 179 -1.64 -3.30 -16.20
C GLN A 179 -1.67 -1.77 -16.08
N TYR A 180 -2.73 -1.22 -15.49
CA TYR A 180 -2.74 0.19 -15.11
C TYR A 180 -1.72 0.48 -14.01
N PRO A 181 -1.19 1.70 -13.94
CA PRO A 181 -0.37 2.13 -12.81
C PRO A 181 -1.15 2.09 -11.50
N VAL A 182 -0.40 1.99 -10.41
CA VAL A 182 -0.91 2.16 -9.04
C VAL A 182 -0.16 3.32 -8.41
N THR A 183 -0.88 4.24 -7.79
CA THR A 183 -0.29 5.30 -6.96
C THR A 183 -0.79 5.22 -5.52
N TYR A 184 0.12 5.38 -4.57
CA TYR A 184 -0.19 5.72 -3.19
C TYR A 184 0.08 7.21 -2.98
N ALA A 185 -0.99 7.96 -2.69
CA ALA A 185 -0.90 9.36 -2.33
C ALA A 185 -0.94 9.49 -0.81
N CYS A 186 0.14 10.02 -0.24
CA CYS A 186 0.21 10.33 1.17
C CYS A 186 0.03 11.83 1.38
N ASP A 187 -1.17 12.20 1.81
CA ASP A 187 -1.59 13.57 2.01
C ASP A 187 -1.61 13.87 3.52
N THR A 188 -0.56 14.51 4.01
CA THR A 188 -0.45 14.92 5.42
C THR A 188 -1.31 16.15 5.72
N THR A 189 -1.78 16.87 4.71
CA THR A 189 -2.66 18.04 4.90
C THR A 189 -4.11 17.61 5.14
N ALA A 190 -4.57 16.60 4.41
CA ALA A 190 -5.86 15.95 4.64
C ALA A 190 -5.78 14.83 5.70
N GLY A 191 -4.57 14.42 6.08
CA GLY A 191 -4.33 13.33 7.03
C GLY A 191 -4.73 11.96 6.51
N THR A 192 -4.50 11.68 5.22
CA THR A 192 -4.93 10.45 4.56
C THR A 192 -3.82 9.77 3.75
N LEU A 193 -3.90 8.44 3.69
CA LEU A 193 -3.16 7.61 2.74
C LEU A 193 -4.17 6.93 1.82
N THR A 194 -4.11 7.27 0.53
CA THR A 194 -5.10 6.81 -0.46
C THR A 194 -4.39 6.08 -1.60
N ARG A 195 -4.92 4.92 -1.99
CA ARG A 195 -4.49 4.18 -3.18
C ARG A 195 -5.34 4.57 -4.38
N TYR A 196 -4.72 4.79 -5.53
CA TYR A 196 -5.33 5.07 -6.83
C TYR A 196 -4.91 4.03 -7.86
N TRP A 197 -5.83 3.66 -8.76
CA TRP A 197 -5.59 2.72 -9.87
C TRP A 197 -6.59 2.97 -11.02
N ASN A 198 -6.53 2.20 -12.11
CA ASN A 198 -7.40 2.34 -13.28
C ASN A 198 -7.35 3.73 -13.95
N TYR A 199 -6.18 4.35 -13.98
CA TYR A 199 -5.93 5.60 -14.71
C TYR A 199 -4.82 5.36 -15.76
N PRO A 200 -4.72 6.18 -16.82
CA PRO A 200 -3.77 5.92 -17.91
C PRO A 200 -2.31 6.08 -17.48
N ILE A 201 -1.42 5.37 -18.16
CA ILE A 201 0.03 5.59 -18.06
C ILE A 201 0.37 6.97 -18.61
N ASN A 202 1.02 7.79 -17.80
CA ASN A 202 1.48 9.13 -18.19
C ASN A 202 3.00 9.21 -18.13
N ILE A 203 3.61 9.94 -19.07
CA ILE A 203 5.06 10.19 -19.10
C ILE A 203 5.50 10.86 -17.80
N ASN A 204 4.80 11.92 -17.39
CA ASN A 204 5.02 12.57 -16.10
C ASN A 204 4.14 11.92 -15.04
N GLN A 205 4.67 11.74 -13.82
CA GLN A 205 3.89 11.21 -12.71
C GLN A 205 2.70 12.13 -12.42
N PRO A 206 1.46 11.63 -12.55
CA PRO A 206 0.28 12.44 -12.29
C PRO A 206 0.14 12.69 -10.78
N THR A 207 -0.36 13.88 -10.44
CA THR A 207 -0.75 14.27 -9.08
C THR A 207 -2.27 14.40 -8.94
N SER A 208 -3.01 14.02 -9.99
CA SER A 208 -4.46 13.96 -10.06
C SER A 208 -4.87 12.70 -10.81
N PHE A 209 -5.85 11.99 -10.26
CA PHE A 209 -6.26 10.65 -10.72
C PHE A 209 -7.73 10.65 -11.15
N THR A 210 -8.22 11.75 -11.71
CA THR A 210 -9.60 11.87 -12.19
C THR A 210 -9.94 10.77 -13.19
N GLY A 211 -11.08 10.11 -12.99
CA GLY A 211 -11.51 8.97 -13.82
C GLY A 211 -10.88 7.63 -13.41
N GLY A 212 -9.88 7.65 -12.53
CA GLY A 212 -9.38 6.46 -11.85
C GLY A 212 -10.28 5.99 -10.71
N SER A 213 -9.96 4.82 -10.18
CA SER A 213 -10.55 4.26 -8.96
C SER A 213 -9.66 4.59 -7.76
N SER A 214 -10.27 4.69 -6.57
CA SER A 214 -9.52 4.97 -5.33
C SER A 214 -10.04 4.20 -4.12
N ALA A 215 -9.18 4.03 -3.12
CA ALA A 215 -9.50 3.43 -1.83
C ALA A 215 -8.65 4.09 -0.74
N LEU A 216 -9.34 4.55 0.32
CA LEU A 216 -8.69 5.09 1.51
C LEU A 216 -8.11 3.94 2.35
N LEU A 217 -6.82 4.01 2.67
CA LEU A 217 -6.12 2.99 3.43
C LEU A 217 -5.89 3.38 4.89
N ALA A 218 -5.61 4.66 5.14
CA ALA A 218 -5.45 5.18 6.50
C ALA A 218 -5.97 6.61 6.61
N LYS A 219 -6.46 6.94 7.81
CA LYS A 219 -6.79 8.30 8.26
C LYS A 219 -5.85 8.69 9.39
N ASN A 220 -5.86 9.97 9.76
CA ASN A 220 -5.05 10.53 10.82
C ASN A 220 -3.54 10.44 10.55
N VAL A 221 -3.16 10.48 9.27
CA VAL A 221 -1.75 10.48 8.86
C VAL A 221 -1.13 11.82 9.27
N SER A 222 -0.21 11.79 10.23
CA SER A 222 0.47 12.98 10.72
C SER A 222 1.83 13.20 10.04
N LEU A 223 2.54 12.11 9.74
CA LEU A 223 3.77 12.13 8.94
C LEU A 223 3.78 10.95 7.97
N CYS A 224 4.37 11.18 6.81
CA CYS A 224 4.51 10.14 5.81
C CYS A 224 5.63 10.44 4.83
N SER A 225 6.43 9.44 4.51
CA SER A 225 7.45 9.55 3.48
C SER A 225 7.62 8.24 2.71
N PHE A 226 7.96 8.41 1.43
CA PHE A 226 8.44 7.35 0.58
C PHE A 226 9.85 7.74 0.12
N SER A 227 10.77 6.79 0.11
CA SER A 227 12.03 6.91 -0.60
C SER A 227 12.23 5.68 -1.47
N TYR A 228 12.92 5.86 -2.60
CA TYR A 228 13.23 4.78 -3.51
C TYR A 228 14.71 4.87 -3.86
N ASP A 229 15.44 3.83 -3.47
CA ASP A 229 16.80 3.60 -3.93
C ASP A 229 16.76 2.55 -5.05
N GLN A 230 17.05 3.00 -6.25
CA GLN A 230 17.01 2.22 -7.48
C GLN A 230 18.09 1.13 -7.53
N GLN A 231 19.18 1.23 -6.76
CA GLN A 231 20.43 0.49 -7.00
C GLN A 231 21.07 -0.10 -5.73
N VAL A 232 20.28 -0.55 -4.75
CA VAL A 232 20.81 -1.06 -3.47
C VAL A 232 21.66 -2.33 -3.64
N ILE A 233 21.30 -3.23 -4.55
CA ILE A 233 22.07 -4.48 -4.80
C ILE A 233 22.17 -4.78 -6.30
N THR A 234 23.38 -4.67 -6.86
CA THR A 234 23.76 -5.18 -8.20
C THR A 234 22.91 -4.71 -9.39
N GLN A 235 22.29 -3.52 -9.31
CA GLN A 235 21.33 -2.99 -10.31
C GLN A 235 20.05 -3.81 -10.51
N ARG A 236 19.87 -4.91 -9.76
CA ARG A 236 18.78 -5.90 -9.95
C ARG A 236 17.73 -5.88 -8.85
N ALA A 237 18.00 -5.19 -7.76
CA ALA A 237 17.03 -4.96 -6.68
C ALA A 237 17.02 -3.48 -6.31
N GLY A 238 15.81 -2.91 -6.30
CA GLY A 238 15.53 -1.61 -5.69
C GLY A 238 14.98 -1.77 -4.28
N LEU A 239 15.04 -0.71 -3.50
CA LEU A 239 14.49 -0.65 -2.15
C LEU A 239 13.55 0.54 -2.04
N VAL A 240 12.30 0.28 -1.64
CA VAL A 240 11.36 1.34 -1.27
C VAL A 240 11.25 1.34 0.24
N ALA A 241 11.62 2.46 0.87
CA ALA A 241 11.37 2.65 2.29
C ALA A 241 10.09 3.47 2.49
N ILE A 242 9.28 3.03 3.43
CA ILE A 242 7.98 3.61 3.78
C ILE A 242 8.02 3.98 5.25
N SER A 243 7.76 5.25 5.56
CA SER A 243 7.53 5.71 6.92
C SER A 243 6.10 6.25 7.02
N LEU A 244 5.33 5.75 7.97
CA LEU A 244 3.94 6.14 8.19
C LEU A 244 3.70 6.38 9.68
N GLN A 245 3.33 7.62 10.02
CA GLN A 245 2.89 7.99 11.36
C GLN A 245 1.40 8.30 11.37
N LEU A 246 0.68 7.67 12.29
CA LEU A 246 -0.73 7.95 12.56
C LEU A 246 -0.88 8.55 13.96
N THR A 247 -1.66 9.62 14.09
CA THR A 247 -1.88 10.31 15.37
C THR A 247 -3.37 10.52 15.65
N GLN A 248 -3.88 9.96 16.74
CA GLN A 248 -5.27 10.14 17.14
C GLN A 248 -5.39 10.36 18.66
N ASN A 249 -6.17 11.35 19.09
CA ASN A 249 -6.40 11.66 20.51
C ASN A 249 -5.10 11.92 21.33
N GLY A 250 -4.06 12.46 20.69
CA GLY A 250 -2.75 12.71 21.32
C GLY A 250 -1.82 11.49 21.35
N GLU A 251 -2.29 10.32 20.93
CA GLU A 251 -1.50 9.10 20.78
C GLU A 251 -0.93 9.01 19.36
N SER A 252 0.35 8.65 19.24
CA SER A 252 1.03 8.49 17.95
C SER A 252 1.69 7.13 17.81
N VAL A 253 1.53 6.51 16.64
CA VAL A 253 2.23 5.29 16.23
C VAL A 253 3.01 5.58 14.96
N ASN A 254 4.26 5.16 14.92
CA ASN A 254 5.12 5.27 13.74
C ASN A 254 5.54 3.87 13.27
N LEU A 255 5.33 3.58 11.99
CA LEU A 255 5.75 2.35 11.35
C LEU A 255 6.77 2.67 10.26
N TYR A 256 7.83 1.88 10.21
CA TYR A 256 8.85 1.91 9.16
C TYR A 256 8.92 0.52 8.53
N ASP A 257 8.93 0.47 7.20
CA ASP A 257 9.08 -0.77 6.44
C ASP A 257 9.92 -0.56 5.19
N GLU A 258 10.61 -1.63 4.79
CA GLU A 258 11.51 -1.66 3.65
C GLU A 258 11.10 -2.79 2.72
N VAL A 259 10.72 -2.43 1.50
CA VAL A 259 10.23 -3.38 0.51
C VAL A 259 11.23 -3.49 -0.63
N HIS A 260 11.72 -4.70 -0.86
CA HIS A 260 12.52 -5.01 -2.03
C HIS A 260 11.66 -5.09 -3.29
N VAL A 261 12.09 -4.37 -4.32
CA VAL A 261 11.48 -4.36 -5.65
C VAL A 261 12.43 -5.05 -6.62
N SER A 262 11.89 -5.97 -7.44
CA SER A 262 12.68 -6.64 -8.48
C SER A 262 12.98 -5.67 -9.61
N ASN A 263 14.24 -5.29 -9.77
CA ASN A 263 14.76 -4.52 -10.90
C ASN A 263 15.50 -5.42 -11.91
N ALA A 264 15.04 -6.67 -12.06
CA ALA A 264 15.53 -7.64 -13.03
C ALA A 264 14.55 -7.76 -14.22
N PRO A 265 14.65 -6.88 -15.24
CA PRO A 265 13.77 -6.86 -16.40
C PRO A 265 13.96 -8.04 -17.36
#